data_AF-A0A946FEJ6-F1
#
_entry.id   AF-A0A946FEJ6-F1
#
_cell.length_a   1.000
_cell.length_b   1.000
_cell.length_c   1.000
_cell.angle_alpha   90.00
_cell.angle_beta   90.00
_cell.angle_gamma   90.00
#
_symmetry.space_group_name_H-M   'P 1'
#
loop_
_entity.id
_entity.type
_entity.pdbx_description
1 polymer ?
#
loop_
_entity_poly.entity_id
_entity_poly.type
_entity_poly.pdbx_seq_one_letter_code
_entity_poly.pdbx_strand_id
1 'polypeptide(L)' 'MPIYSIAKSLADAFRNRSLTDRSVAMECLRSAIEQRKATPGEIAKVAVDCGAWKQMQPYLEALTANG' A
#
# COMPACT_ATOMS: atom_id res chain seq x y z
N MET A 1 3.55 -22.09 -5.18
CA MET A 1 4.00 -20.82 -4.57
C MET A 1 2.77 -20.00 -4.23
N PRO A 2 2.56 -19.51 -2.99
CA PRO A 2 1.47 -18.57 -2.76
C PRO A 2 1.78 -17.28 -3.53
N ILE A 3 0.89 -16.89 -4.43
CA ILE A 3 0.98 -15.60 -5.10
C ILE A 3 0.65 -14.55 -4.04
N TYR A 4 1.66 -13.80 -3.58
CA TYR A 4 1.43 -12.65 -2.73
C TYR A 4 0.85 -11.54 -3.60
N SER A 5 -0.41 -11.14 -3.33
CA SER A 5 -1.00 -10.00 -4.01
C SER A 5 -0.18 -8.74 -3.71
N ILE A 6 -0.05 -7.86 -4.70
CA ILE A 6 0.70 -6.59 -4.59
C ILE A 6 0.26 -5.78 -3.37
N ALA A 7 -1.03 -5.77 -3.06
CA ALA A 7 -1.58 -5.13 -1.87
C ALA A 7 -0.99 -5.67 -0.55
N LYS A 8 -0.69 -6.97 -0.47
CA LYS A 8 -0.09 -7.59 0.72
C LYS A 8 1.38 -7.20 0.86
N SER A 9 2.15 -7.25 -0.22
CA SER A 9 3.53 -6.78 -0.24
C SER A 9 3.65 -5.30 0.15
N LEU A 10 2.71 -4.46 -0.31
CA LEU A 10 2.62 -3.06 0.10
C LEU A 10 2.33 -2.95 1.60
N ALA A 11 1.33 -3.67 2.12
CA ALA A 11 1.02 -3.65 3.55
C ALA A 11 2.21 -4.08 4.43
N ASP A 12 2.96 -5.10 4.01
CA ASP A 12 4.19 -5.55 4.68
C ASP A 12 5.30 -4.49 4.64
N ALA A 13 5.51 -3.82 3.50
CA ALA A 13 6.49 -2.73 3.38
C ALA A 13 6.18 -1.57 4.33
N PHE A 14 4.89 -1.23 4.52
CA PHE A 14 4.49 -0.20 5.48
C PHE A 14 4.60 -0.67 6.95
N ARG A 15 4.40 -1.96 7.24
CA ARG A 15 4.58 -2.50 8.61
C ARG A 15 6.04 -2.56 9.02
N ASN A 16 6.91 -2.99 8.11
CA ASN A 16 8.30 -3.30 8.41
C ASN A 16 9.24 -2.18 7.97
N ARG A 17 9.19 -1.08 8.73
CA ARG A 17 10.06 0.10 8.58
C ARG A 17 11.57 -0.16 8.68
N SER A 18 11.99 -1.32 9.18
CA SER A 18 13.39 -1.77 9.17
C SER A 18 13.82 -2.41 7.85
N LEU A 19 12.87 -2.91 7.06
CA LEU A 19 13.13 -3.61 5.79
C LEU A 19 12.92 -2.70 4.57
N THR A 20 12.14 -1.63 4.70
CA THR A 20 11.83 -0.73 3.60
C THR A 20 11.75 0.71 4.10
N ASP A 21 12.49 1.60 3.45
CA ASP A 21 12.40 3.04 3.73
C ASP A 21 10.99 3.55 3.42
N ARG A 22 10.51 4.49 4.24
CA ARG A 22 9.15 5.03 4.12
C ARG A 22 8.91 5.66 2.76
N SER A 23 9.91 6.33 2.18
CA SER A 23 9.82 6.98 0.87
C SER A 23 9.67 5.96 -0.24
N VAL A 24 10.40 4.85 -0.16
CA VAL A 24 10.32 3.73 -1.12
C VAL A 24 8.94 3.07 -1.04
N ALA A 25 8.41 2.84 0.17
CA ALA A 25 7.08 2.28 0.35
C ALA A 25 5.97 3.17 -0.26
N MET A 26 6.09 4.50 -0.13
CA MET A 26 5.18 5.45 -0.76
C MET A 26 5.26 5.42 -2.29
N GLU A 27 6.48 5.41 -2.84
CA GLU A 27 6.67 5.35 -4.29
C GLU A 27 6.09 4.05 -4.86
N CYS A 28 6.31 2.93 -4.18
CA CYS A 28 5.72 1.65 -4.55
C CYS A 28 4.18 1.68 -4.52
N LEU A 29 3.59 2.29 -3.48
CA LEU A 29 2.13 2.45 -3.36
C LEU A 29 1.56 3.27 -4.53
N ARG A 30 2.18 4.42 -4.81
CA ARG A 30 1.78 5.31 -5.92
C ARG A 30 1.89 4.58 -7.26
N SER A 31 3.03 3.96 -7.51
CA SER A 31 3.31 3.26 -8.75
C SER A 31 2.37 2.07 -8.99
N ALA A 32 1.98 1.36 -7.92
CA ALA A 32 0.99 0.28 -8.02
C ALA A 32 -0.40 0.78 -8.47
N ILE A 33 -0.81 1.97 -8.01
CA ILE A 33 -2.08 2.60 -8.41
C ILE A 33 -1.98 3.16 -9.83
N GLU A 34 -0.92 3.90 -10.14
CA GLU A 34 -0.68 4.50 -11.47
C GLU A 34 -0.60 3.42 -12.57
N GLN A 35 0.06 2.30 -12.28
CA GLN A 35 0.15 1.16 -13.20
C GLN A 35 -1.08 0.25 -13.16
N ARG A 36 -2.14 0.61 -12.41
CA ARG A 36 -3.37 -0.19 -12.22
C ARG A 36 -3.11 -1.64 -11.79
N LYS A 37 -2.04 -1.84 -11.03
CA LYS A 37 -1.63 -3.15 -10.50
C LYS A 37 -2.42 -3.57 -9.27
N ALA A 38 -3.01 -2.60 -8.57
CA ALA A 38 -3.96 -2.80 -7.48
C ALA A 38 -4.86 -1.57 -7.38
N THR A 39 -6.12 -1.76 -7.01
CA THR A 39 -7.03 -0.64 -6.75
C THR A 39 -6.85 -0.08 -5.33
N PRO A 40 -7.13 1.21 -5.10
CA PRO A 40 -7.09 1.78 -3.75
C PRO A 40 -7.97 1.02 -2.75
N GLY A 41 -9.14 0.53 -3.19
CA GLY A 41 -10.05 -0.26 -2.35
C GLY A 41 -9.49 -1.62 -1.94
N GLU A 42 -8.82 -2.33 -2.86
CA GLU A 42 -8.13 -3.59 -2.53
C GLU A 42 -6.98 -3.37 -1.55
N ILE A 43 -6.19 -2.31 -1.77
CA ILE A 43 -5.08 -1.94 -0.89
C ILE A 43 -5.61 -1.59 0.50
N ALA A 44 -6.68 -0.79 0.59
CA ALA A 44 -7.31 -0.43 1.86
C ALA A 44 -7.79 -1.67 2.62
N LYS A 45 -8.48 -2.59 1.94
CA LYS A 45 -8.96 -3.84 2.54
C LYS A 45 -7.81 -4.67 3.12
N VAL A 46 -6.74 -4.86 2.35
CA VAL A 46 -5.57 -5.62 2.80
C VAL A 46 -4.80 -4.88 3.91
N ALA A 47 -4.71 -3.56 3.84
CA ALA A 47 -4.07 -2.76 4.87
C ALA A 47 -4.79 -2.87 6.22
N VAL A 48 -6.13 -2.96 6.22
CA VAL A 48 -6.91 -3.22 7.44
C VAL A 48 -6.63 -4.62 7.97
N ASP A 49 -6.72 -5.64 7.11
CA ASP A 49 -6.48 -7.05 7.46
C ASP A 49 -5.06 -7.28 8.03
N CYS A 50 -4.07 -6.61 7.44
CA CYS A 50 -2.68 -6.68 7.88
C CYS A 50 -2.33 -5.68 8.99
N GLY A 51 -3.24 -4.83 9.46
CA GLY A 51 -2.94 -3.81 10.50
C GLY A 51 -1.98 -2.70 10.04
N ALA A 52 -1.82 -2.51 8.73
CA ALA A 52 -1.05 -1.41 8.13
C ALA A 52 -1.89 -0.14 7.89
N TRP A 53 -3.22 -0.20 8.07
CA TRP A 53 -4.16 0.87 7.73
C TRP A 53 -3.77 2.25 8.26
N LYS A 54 -3.45 2.37 9.56
CA LYS A 54 -3.05 3.66 10.18
C LYS A 54 -1.86 4.32 9.48
N GLN A 55 -0.99 3.52 8.86
CA GLN A 55 0.17 4.01 8.16
C GLN A 55 -0.10 4.32 6.70
N MET A 56 -1.01 3.58 6.05
CA MET A 56 -1.31 3.73 4.62
C MET A 56 -2.44 4.73 4.35
N GLN A 57 -3.39 4.88 5.27
CA GLN A 57 -4.56 5.74 5.17
C GLN A 57 -4.24 7.16 4.66
N PRO A 58 -3.32 7.95 5.28
CA PRO A 58 -3.12 9.33 4.85
C PRO A 58 -2.64 9.45 3.40
N TYR A 59 -1.92 8.44 2.89
CA TYR A 59 -1.45 8.43 1.51
C TYR A 59 -2.54 7.99 0.54
N LEU A 60 -3.31 6.96 0.92
CA LEU A 60 -4.46 6.53 0.12
C LEU A 60 -5.48 7.66 -0.01
N GLU A 61 -5.81 8.34 1.08
CA GLU A 61 -6.70 9.49 1.08
C GLU A 61 -6.18 10.62 0.18
N ALA A 62 -4.90 10.99 0.30
CA ALA A 62 -4.29 12.02 -0.54
C ALA A 62 -4.28 11.65 -2.03
N LEU A 63 -4.09 10.37 -2.36
CA LEU A 63 -4.13 9.89 -3.74
C LEU A 63 -5.55 9.86 -4.31
N THR A 64 -6.56 9.55 -3.49
CA THR A 64 -7.96 9.55 -3.92
C THR A 64 -8.62 10.93 -3.92
N ALA A 65 -8.14 11.87 -3.09
CA ALA A 65 -8.68 13.22 -2.99
C ALA A 65 -8.27 14.14 -4.16
N ASN A 66 -7.23 13.76 -4.91
CA ASN A 66 -6.73 14.51 -6.07
C ASN A 66 -7.17 13.88 -7.43
N GLY A 67 -8.16 12.99 -7.41
CA GLY A 67 -8.69 12.29 -8.59
C GLY A 67 -10.07 12.78 -8.99
#